data_AF-A0A949K407-F1
#
_entry.id   AF-A0A949K407-F1
#
_cell.length_a   1.000
_cell.length_b   1.000
_cell.length_c   1.000
_cell.angle_alpha   90.00
_cell.angle_beta   90.00
_cell.angle_gamma   90.00
#
_symmetry.space_group_name_H-M   'P 1'
#
loop_
_entity.id
_entity.type
_entity.pdbx_description
1 polymer ?
#
loop_
_entity_poly.entity_id
_entity_poly.type
_entity_poly.pdbx_seq_one_letter_code
_entity_poly.pdbx_strand_id
1 'polypeptide(L)'
;MDTRKVITTVLMVFVVGSAAFMIFGGLSRDQAVDSDGAGTTVGMEAGDVRDGHHVVAYYFYTTKRCPTCKKIEAYTKESIETNFSRLLESGSLEFHALNLDEGENEKFIEEYQLTTKSVILVDYRDGERVDWKNLEKVWEYTGNREVFVDYVRDETLEYLAELSGVE
;
A
#
# COMPACT_ATOMS: atom_id res chain seq x y z
N MET A 1 -53.83 13.48 -4.57
CA MET A 1 -52.93 12.74 -3.65
C MET A 1 -51.86 13.70 -3.19
N ASP A 2 -51.74 13.94 -1.89
CA ASP A 2 -50.74 14.88 -1.33
C ASP A 2 -49.33 14.35 -1.57
N THR A 3 -48.59 14.99 -2.50
CA THR A 3 -47.23 14.60 -2.88
C THR A 3 -46.29 14.48 -1.67
N ARG A 4 -46.52 15.27 -0.62
CA ARG A 4 -45.78 15.18 0.66
C ARG A 4 -46.02 13.86 1.39
N LYS A 5 -47.26 13.34 1.41
CA LYS A 5 -47.57 12.05 2.03
C LYS A 5 -47.02 10.87 1.21
N VAL A 6 -47.02 10.99 -0.12
CA VAL A 6 -46.44 9.95 -1.01
C VAL A 6 -44.93 9.81 -0.78
N ILE A 7 -44.21 10.93 -0.69
CA ILE A 7 -42.76 10.91 -0.43
C ILE A 7 -42.45 10.28 0.94
N THR A 8 -43.18 10.67 1.99
CA THR A 8 -42.97 10.10 3.34
C THR A 8 -43.27 8.61 3.40
N THR A 9 -44.33 8.13 2.73
CA THR A 9 -44.65 6.70 2.68
C THR A 9 -43.59 5.90 1.93
N VAL A 10 -43.06 6.41 0.81
CA VAL A 10 -41.98 5.75 0.05
C VAL A 10 -40.69 5.69 0.86
N LEU A 11 -40.33 6.77 1.56
CA LEU A 11 -39.14 6.82 2.41
C LEU A 11 -39.23 5.82 3.58
N MET A 12 -40.39 5.73 4.24
CA MET A 12 -40.57 4.77 5.34
C MET A 12 -40.54 3.31 4.86
N VAL A 13 -41.10 2.99 3.69
CA VAL A 13 -41.01 1.64 3.10
C VAL A 13 -39.56 1.29 2.76
N PHE A 14 -38.78 2.25 2.23
CA PHE A 14 -37.37 2.02 1.90
C PHE A 14 -36.50 1.78 3.15
N VAL A 15 -36.73 2.54 4.22
CA VAL A 15 -36.01 2.39 5.50
C VAL A 15 -36.33 1.06 6.19
N VAL A 16 -37.59 0.63 6.18
CA VAL A 16 -37.99 -0.67 6.76
C VAL A 16 -37.48 -1.84 5.91
N GLY A 17 -37.48 -1.71 4.58
CA GLY A 17 -36.97 -2.73 3.67
C GLY A 17 -35.46 -2.97 3.80
N SER A 18 -34.68 -1.91 4.00
CA SER A 18 -33.22 -2.00 4.19
C SER A 18 -32.83 -2.56 5.55
N ALA A 19 -33.58 -2.25 6.62
CA ALA A 19 -33.39 -2.87 7.93
C ALA A 19 -33.70 -4.38 7.92
N ALA A 20 -34.73 -4.82 7.16
CA ALA A 20 -35.04 -6.24 7.02
C ALA A 20 -33.97 -7.03 6.25
N PHE A 21 -33.35 -6.42 5.24
CA PHE A 21 -32.28 -7.04 4.45
C PHE A 21 -31.00 -7.31 5.28
N MET A 22 -30.65 -6.42 6.21
CA MET A 22 -29.50 -6.64 7.11
C MET A 22 -29.77 -7.69 8.18
N ILE A 23 -31.02 -7.88 8.60
CA ILE A 23 -31.37 -8.85 9.66
C ILE A 23 -31.57 -10.27 9.08
N PHE A 24 -32.09 -10.40 7.85
CA PHE A 24 -32.37 -11.71 7.24
C PHE A 24 -31.37 -12.15 6.15
N GLY A 25 -30.49 -11.28 5.65
CA GLY A 25 -29.52 -11.60 4.59
C GLY A 25 -28.25 -12.32 5.06
N GLY A 26 -28.08 -12.53 6.38
CA GLY A 26 -26.87 -13.09 6.98
C GLY A 26 -26.80 -14.62 7.04
N LEU A 27 -27.41 -15.35 6.10
CA LEU A 27 -27.30 -16.81 6.01
C LEU A 27 -27.06 -17.25 4.57
N SER A 28 -25.80 -17.62 4.32
CA SER A 28 -25.34 -18.64 3.38
C SER A 28 -25.94 -18.63 1.96
N ARG A 29 -25.19 -18.06 1.02
CA ARG A 29 -25.15 -18.55 -0.37
C ARG A 29 -23.72 -18.94 -0.71
N ASP A 30 -23.40 -20.16 -0.31
CA ASP A 30 -22.33 -20.97 -0.87
C ASP A 30 -22.64 -21.35 -2.34
N GLN A 31 -21.61 -21.74 -3.07
CA GLN A 31 -21.52 -22.18 -4.48
C GLN A 31 -20.97 -21.11 -5.45
N ALA A 32 -19.68 -21.13 -5.77
CA ALA A 32 -18.88 -22.14 -6.49
C ALA A 32 -18.66 -21.69 -7.94
N VAL A 33 -17.48 -21.12 -8.19
CA VAL A 33 -16.94 -20.94 -9.53
C VAL A 33 -15.68 -21.80 -9.58
N ASP A 34 -15.82 -22.95 -10.23
CA ASP A 34 -14.70 -23.73 -10.74
C ASP A 34 -13.93 -22.88 -11.75
N SER A 35 -12.61 -22.83 -11.59
CA SER A 35 -11.69 -22.45 -12.67
C SER A 35 -10.36 -23.16 -12.44
N ASP A 36 -10.30 -24.36 -13.02
CA ASP A 36 -9.07 -24.96 -13.53
C ASP A 36 -8.26 -23.92 -14.31
N GLY A 37 -7.03 -23.68 -13.87
CA GLY A 37 -6.14 -22.71 -14.47
C GLY A 37 -4.74 -22.84 -13.89
N ALA A 38 -4.00 -23.81 -14.42
CA ALA A 38 -2.58 -23.99 -14.18
C ALA A 38 -1.80 -22.68 -14.37
N GLY A 39 -1.29 -22.17 -13.26
CA GLY A 39 -0.31 -21.10 -13.20
C GLY A 39 0.40 -21.24 -11.87
N THR A 40 1.64 -21.75 -11.90
CA THR A 40 2.55 -21.73 -10.76
C THR A 40 2.77 -20.28 -10.38
N THR A 41 1.93 -19.81 -9.46
CA THR A 41 2.19 -18.63 -8.65
C THR A 41 3.04 -19.13 -7.50
N VAL A 42 4.23 -18.57 -7.37
CA VAL A 42 5.00 -18.69 -6.13
C VAL A 42 4.14 -17.98 -5.08
N GLY A 43 3.35 -18.78 -4.38
CA GLY A 43 2.58 -18.36 -3.22
C GLY A 43 3.57 -18.05 -2.12
N MET A 44 4.06 -16.80 -2.10
CA MET A 44 4.31 -16.17 -0.82
C MET A 44 2.92 -16.01 -0.21
N GLU A 45 2.53 -17.01 0.57
CA GLU A 45 1.35 -16.93 1.40
C GLU A 45 1.50 -15.67 2.25
N ALA A 46 0.50 -14.80 2.18
CA ALA A 46 0.37 -13.69 3.11
C ALA A 46 0.14 -14.31 4.48
N GLY A 47 1.24 -14.68 5.13
CA GLY A 47 1.27 -15.03 6.52
C GLY A 47 0.67 -13.86 7.27
N ASP A 48 -0.31 -14.19 8.11
CA ASP A 48 -0.95 -13.31 9.09
C ASP A 48 0.13 -12.53 9.87
N VAL A 49 0.48 -11.32 9.41
CA VAL A 49 1.31 -10.42 10.20
C VAL A 49 0.37 -9.63 11.10
N ARG A 50 -0.13 -10.30 12.14
CA ARG A 50 -0.85 -9.68 13.27
C ARG A 50 0.04 -9.47 14.49
N ASP A 51 1.36 -9.55 14.32
CA ASP A 51 2.36 -9.24 15.34
C ASP A 51 3.17 -8.03 14.89
N GLY A 52 2.61 -6.83 15.01
CA GLY A 52 3.31 -5.54 15.03
C GLY A 52 4.27 -5.19 13.87
N HIS A 53 4.45 -6.09 12.91
CA HIS A 53 5.52 -6.10 11.92
C HIS A 53 4.97 -5.63 10.58
N HIS A 54 5.58 -4.61 10.00
CA HIS A 54 5.21 -4.12 8.69
C HIS A 54 6.38 -3.34 8.09
N VAL A 55 6.41 -3.27 6.76
CA VAL A 55 7.37 -2.46 6.03
C VAL A 55 6.70 -1.20 5.53
N VAL A 56 7.43 -0.09 5.55
CA VAL A 56 6.97 1.17 4.96
C VAL A 56 7.96 1.63 3.91
N ALA A 57 7.47 1.81 2.69
CA ALA A 57 8.19 2.46 1.60
C ALA A 57 7.92 3.97 1.63
N TYR A 58 8.89 4.75 2.09
CA TYR A 58 8.83 6.21 2.07
C TYR A 58 9.46 6.77 0.81
N TYR A 59 8.79 7.70 0.15
CA TYR A 59 9.42 8.64 -0.78
C TYR A 59 9.56 10.02 -0.13
N PHE A 60 10.78 10.40 0.23
CA PHE A 60 11.06 11.70 0.83
C PHE A 60 11.36 12.75 -0.24
N TYR A 61 10.61 13.85 -0.21
CA TYR A 61 10.76 14.98 -1.12
C TYR A 61 10.81 16.32 -0.37
N THR A 62 11.03 17.42 -1.10
CA THR A 62 10.85 18.78 -0.58
C THR A 62 9.85 19.51 -1.45
N THR A 63 9.26 20.61 -0.97
CA THR A 63 8.28 21.44 -1.69
C THR A 63 8.76 21.83 -3.09
N LYS A 64 10.05 22.11 -3.25
CA LYS A 64 10.67 22.30 -4.56
C LYS A 64 10.85 20.95 -5.26
N ARG A 65 10.05 20.71 -6.31
CA ARG A 65 10.04 19.45 -7.07
C ARG A 65 10.34 19.68 -8.55
N CYS A 66 11.38 19.03 -9.05
CA CYS A 66 11.68 19.01 -10.49
C CYS A 66 10.92 17.86 -11.19
N PRO A 67 10.93 17.81 -12.54
CA PRO A 67 10.28 16.73 -13.29
C PRO A 67 10.78 15.34 -12.89
N THR A 68 12.08 15.19 -12.60
CA THR A 68 12.67 13.93 -12.15
C THR A 68 12.12 13.49 -10.79
N CYS A 69 11.96 14.39 -9.82
CA CYS A 69 11.32 14.07 -8.54
C CYS A 69 9.90 13.54 -8.72
N LYS A 70 9.14 14.10 -9.65
CA LYS A 70 7.77 13.63 -9.95
C LYS A 70 7.78 12.24 -10.58
N LYS A 71 8.77 11.95 -11.43
CA LYS A 71 8.95 10.61 -12.02
C LYS A 71 9.30 9.58 -10.96
N ILE A 72 10.23 9.89 -10.06
CA ILE A 72 10.62 8.99 -8.96
C ILE A 72 9.38 8.61 -8.15
N GLU A 73 8.61 9.60 -7.68
CA GLU A 73 7.37 9.32 -6.93
C GLU A 73 6.40 8.45 -7.74
N ALA A 74 6.12 8.83 -8.98
CA ALA A 74 5.14 8.13 -9.80
C ALA A 74 5.54 6.68 -10.08
N TYR A 75 6.81 6.43 -10.42
CA TYR A 75 7.30 5.09 -10.73
C TYR A 75 7.45 4.23 -9.48
N THR A 76 7.86 4.81 -8.36
CA THR A 76 7.90 4.08 -7.07
C THR A 76 6.49 3.67 -6.67
N LYS A 77 5.55 4.63 -6.66
CA LYS A 77 4.15 4.37 -6.36
C LYS A 77 3.58 3.26 -7.24
N GLU A 78 3.81 3.37 -8.56
CA GLU A 78 3.35 2.38 -9.52
C GLU A 78 3.92 0.98 -9.22
N SER A 79 5.22 0.88 -8.97
CA SER A 79 5.86 -0.40 -8.65
C SER A 79 5.24 -1.03 -7.40
N ILE A 80 5.05 -0.23 -6.34
CA ILE A 80 4.48 -0.71 -5.09
C ILE A 80 3.02 -1.14 -5.26
N GLU A 81 2.17 -0.30 -5.85
CA GLU A 81 0.74 -0.57 -6.02
C GLU A 81 0.46 -1.76 -6.96
N THR A 82 1.28 -1.93 -8.00
CA THR A 82 1.07 -2.99 -9.00
C THR A 82 1.52 -4.36 -8.50
N ASN A 83 2.64 -4.42 -7.77
CA ASN A 83 3.27 -5.69 -7.42
C ASN A 83 2.90 -6.21 -6.02
N PHE A 84 2.43 -5.34 -5.12
CA PHE A 84 2.23 -5.68 -3.71
C PHE A 84 0.82 -5.38 -3.20
N SER A 85 -0.18 -5.41 -4.08
CA SER A 85 -1.58 -5.11 -3.74
C SER A 85 -2.08 -5.86 -2.49
N ARG A 86 -1.78 -7.17 -2.38
CA ARG A 86 -2.16 -7.96 -1.21
C ARG A 86 -1.49 -7.50 0.09
N LEU A 87 -0.23 -7.08 0.05
CA LEU A 87 0.48 -6.58 1.24
C LEU A 87 0.02 -5.17 1.63
N LEU A 88 -0.35 -4.36 0.65
CA LEU A 88 -0.99 -3.06 0.89
C LEU A 88 -2.37 -3.24 1.53
N GLU A 89 -3.15 -4.21 1.05
CA GLU A 89 -4.47 -4.53 1.61
C GLU A 89 -4.39 -5.09 3.03
N SER A 90 -3.36 -5.87 3.35
CA SER A 90 -3.14 -6.39 4.71
C SER A 90 -2.52 -5.38 5.67
N GLY A 91 -1.96 -4.28 5.15
CA GLY A 91 -1.16 -3.32 5.93
C GLY A 91 0.24 -3.83 6.28
N SER A 92 0.68 -4.94 5.69
CA SER A 92 2.04 -5.47 5.87
C SER A 92 3.08 -4.67 5.09
N LEU A 93 2.64 -3.94 4.07
CA LEU A 93 3.42 -2.94 3.35
C LEU A 93 2.60 -1.65 3.26
N GLU A 94 3.25 -0.50 3.44
CA GLU A 94 2.64 0.82 3.20
C GLU A 94 3.52 1.66 2.28
N PHE A 95 2.92 2.62 1.57
CA PHE A 95 3.65 3.60 0.77
C PHE A 95 3.25 5.03 1.15
N HIS A 96 4.24 5.84 1.52
CA HIS A 96 4.02 7.23 1.91
C HIS A 96 4.99 8.17 1.19
N ALA A 97 4.48 9.23 0.60
CA ALA A 97 5.29 10.32 0.08
C ALA A 97 5.28 11.48 1.08
N LEU A 98 6.43 11.78 1.69
CA LEU A 98 6.54 12.78 2.76
C LEU A 98 7.37 13.99 2.33
N ASN A 99 6.86 15.19 2.63
CA ASN A 99 7.56 16.44 2.41
C ASN A 99 8.44 16.78 3.63
N LEU A 100 9.76 16.80 3.43
CA LEU A 100 10.74 17.11 4.47
C LEU A 100 10.75 18.59 4.90
N ASP A 101 10.13 19.49 4.11
CA ASP A 101 10.00 20.90 4.52
C ASP A 101 8.89 21.09 5.58
N GLU A 102 8.11 20.06 5.87
CA GLU A 102 7.13 20.05 6.95
C GLU A 102 7.85 19.70 8.26
N GLY A 103 7.72 20.54 9.28
CA GLY A 103 8.53 20.43 10.50
C GLY A 103 8.41 19.10 11.25
N GLU A 104 7.30 18.37 11.10
CA GLU A 104 7.13 17.03 11.69
C GLU A 104 7.96 15.94 10.99
N ASN A 105 8.34 16.17 9.73
CA ASN A 105 9.08 15.25 8.88
C ASN A 105 10.58 15.58 8.81
N GLU A 106 11.02 16.76 9.25
CA GLU A 106 12.42 17.20 9.17
C GLU A 106 13.38 16.24 9.87
N LYS A 107 12.94 15.62 10.99
CA LYS A 107 13.70 14.61 11.74
C LYS A 107 14.21 13.44 10.88
N PHE A 108 13.48 13.09 9.81
CA PHE A 108 13.86 11.98 8.92
C PHE A 108 15.15 12.26 8.14
N ILE A 109 15.55 13.53 8.01
CA ILE A 109 16.81 13.91 7.37
C ILE A 109 18.00 13.32 8.13
N GLU A 110 18.02 13.49 9.45
CA GLU A 110 19.10 12.98 10.30
C GLU A 110 18.98 11.46 10.48
N GLU A 111 17.75 10.97 10.70
CA GLU A 111 17.48 9.54 10.97
C GLU A 111 17.91 8.62 9.81
N TYR A 112 17.66 9.02 8.57
CA TYR A 112 18.01 8.24 7.37
C TYR A 112 19.18 8.85 6.59
N GLN A 113 19.90 9.81 7.18
CA GLN A 113 21.04 10.49 6.59
C GLN A 113 20.76 11.03 5.18
N LEU A 114 19.56 11.60 4.98
CA LEU A 114 19.07 12.02 3.68
C LEU A 114 19.85 13.23 3.18
N THR A 115 20.60 13.04 2.09
CA THR A 115 21.28 14.14 1.40
C THR A 115 20.48 14.68 0.21
N THR A 116 19.50 13.91 -0.25
CA THR A 116 18.67 14.22 -1.43
C THR A 116 17.30 13.54 -1.30
N LYS A 117 16.52 13.53 -2.40
CA LYS A 117 15.20 12.91 -2.43
C LYS A 117 15.42 11.42 -2.61
N SER A 118 14.80 10.63 -1.76
CA SER A 118 15.16 9.23 -1.61
C SER A 118 13.92 8.38 -1.46
N VAL A 119 14.04 7.13 -1.89
CA VAL A 119 13.09 6.08 -1.55
C VAL A 119 13.76 5.22 -0.49
N ILE A 120 13.11 5.09 0.67
CA ILE A 120 13.62 4.33 1.82
C ILE A 120 12.60 3.26 2.18
N LEU A 121 13.04 2.02 2.33
CA LEU A 121 12.25 0.96 2.98
C LEU A 121 12.60 0.95 4.46
N VAL A 122 11.59 0.82 5.31
CA VAL A 122 11.76 0.81 6.76
C VAL A 122 11.00 -0.38 7.32
N ASP A 123 11.69 -1.23 8.07
CA ASP A 123 11.06 -2.29 8.87
C ASP A 123 10.61 -1.71 10.22
N TYR A 124 9.32 -1.89 10.51
CA TYR A 124 8.73 -1.63 11.81
C TYR A 124 8.33 -2.94 12.48
N ARG A 125 8.69 -3.11 13.75
CA ARG A 125 8.23 -4.21 14.61
C ARG A 125 7.71 -3.65 15.92
N ASP A 126 6.48 -4.01 16.27
CA ASP A 126 5.79 -3.54 17.47
C ASP A 126 5.75 -2.00 17.59
N GLY A 127 5.70 -1.31 16.44
CA GLY A 127 5.71 0.16 16.36
C GLY A 127 7.09 0.81 16.46
N GLU A 128 8.15 0.03 16.66
CA GLU A 128 9.53 0.50 16.66
C GLU A 128 10.20 0.22 15.31
N ARG A 129 11.05 1.14 14.87
CA ARG A 129 11.84 0.98 13.65
C ARG A 129 13.05 0.12 13.97
N VAL A 130 13.24 -0.98 13.24
CA VAL A 130 14.32 -1.93 13.51
C VAL A 130 15.40 -1.90 12.45
N ASP A 131 15.06 -1.60 11.20
CA ASP A 131 16.01 -1.52 10.10
C ASP A 131 15.50 -0.60 8.97
N TRP A 132 16.39 -0.20 8.06
CA TRP A 132 16.02 0.54 6.87
C TRP A 132 17.02 0.36 5.71
N LYS A 133 16.53 0.53 4.49
CA LYS A 133 17.31 0.43 3.25
C LYS A 133 17.03 1.60 2.32
N ASN A 134 18.08 2.24 1.81
CA ASN A 134 17.97 3.28 0.79
C ASN A 134 18.08 2.68 -0.62
N LEU A 135 17.10 2.93 -1.47
CA LEU A 135 17.13 2.51 -2.87
C LEU A 135 17.94 3.51 -3.70
N GLU A 136 19.27 3.47 -3.58
CA GLU A 136 20.15 4.49 -4.15
C GLU A 136 20.05 4.63 -5.69
N LYS A 137 19.71 3.54 -6.40
CA LYS A 137 19.69 3.51 -7.86
C LYS A 137 18.42 4.13 -8.48
N VAL A 138 17.48 4.61 -7.67
CA VAL A 138 16.29 5.30 -8.18
C VAL A 138 16.66 6.47 -9.09
N TRP A 139 17.74 7.19 -8.77
CA TRP A 139 18.22 8.31 -9.59
C TRP A 139 18.76 7.86 -10.94
N GLU A 140 19.53 6.77 -10.96
CA GLU A 140 20.11 6.19 -12.17
C GLU A 140 19.02 5.69 -13.12
N TYR A 141 18.00 5.03 -12.58
CA TYR A 141 16.97 4.37 -13.39
C TYR A 141 15.81 5.28 -13.82
N THR A 142 15.76 6.54 -13.37
CA THR A 142 14.68 7.48 -13.75
C THR A 142 14.47 7.67 -15.26
N GLY A 143 15.51 7.43 -16.07
CA GLY A 143 15.46 7.50 -17.53
C GLY A 143 14.74 6.33 -18.20
N ASN A 144 14.61 5.19 -17.51
CA ASN A 144 13.95 3.98 -18.01
C ASN A 144 12.93 3.49 -16.99
N ARG A 145 11.65 3.72 -17.29
CA ARG A 145 10.54 3.41 -16.39
C ARG A 145 10.47 1.92 -16.03
N GLU A 146 10.67 1.03 -17.00
CA GLU A 146 10.56 -0.42 -16.78
C GLU A 146 11.65 -0.89 -15.81
N VAL A 147 12.91 -0.53 -16.08
CA VAL A 147 14.04 -0.83 -15.19
C VAL A 147 13.85 -0.24 -13.81
N PHE A 148 13.31 0.98 -13.70
CA PHE A 148 13.01 1.59 -12.40
C PHE A 148 11.97 0.79 -11.63
N VAL A 149 10.85 0.44 -12.28
CA VAL A 149 9.74 -0.27 -11.64
C VAL A 149 10.20 -1.65 -11.18
N ASP A 150 10.93 -2.37 -12.02
CA ASP A 150 11.51 -3.68 -11.69
C ASP A 150 12.50 -3.56 -10.52
N TYR A 151 13.38 -2.56 -10.55
CA TYR A 151 14.32 -2.31 -9.46
C TYR A 151 13.61 -2.11 -8.12
N VAL A 152 12.60 -1.22 -8.06
CA VAL A 152 11.86 -0.99 -6.80
C VAL A 152 11.15 -2.26 -6.34
N ARG A 153 10.58 -3.04 -7.27
CA ARG A 153 9.93 -4.32 -6.95
C ARG A 153 10.93 -5.29 -6.35
N ASP A 154 12.05 -5.51 -7.02
CA ASP A 154 13.03 -6.52 -6.63
C ASP A 154 13.68 -6.18 -5.29
N GLU A 155 14.04 -4.92 -5.08
CA GLU A 155 14.60 -4.46 -3.79
C GLU A 155 13.57 -4.57 -2.66
N THR A 156 12.29 -4.30 -2.93
CA THR A 156 11.22 -4.46 -1.92
C THR A 156 10.97 -5.92 -1.60
N LEU A 157 10.97 -6.80 -2.61
CA LEU A 157 10.86 -8.25 -2.42
C LEU A 157 12.02 -8.82 -1.62
N GLU A 158 13.25 -8.45 -1.99
CA GLU A 158 14.46 -8.85 -1.26
C GLU A 158 14.38 -8.38 0.19
N TYR A 159 14.04 -7.11 0.41
CA TYR A 159 13.90 -6.57 1.76
C TYR A 159 12.85 -7.33 2.56
N LEU A 160 11.66 -7.56 2.02
CA LEU A 160 10.61 -8.35 2.69
C LEU A 160 11.05 -9.80 2.99
N ALA A 161 11.84 -10.42 2.09
CA ALA A 161 12.33 -11.78 2.26
C ALA A 161 13.35 -11.88 3.40
N GLU A 162 14.31 -10.94 3.46
CA GLU A 162 15.32 -10.85 4.53
C GLU A 162 14.66 -10.78 5.91
N LEU A 163 13.51 -10.10 6.04
CA LEU A 163 12.78 -9.98 7.29
C LEU A 163 12.05 -11.26 7.72
N SER A 164 11.70 -12.12 6.76
CA SER A 164 10.98 -13.38 7.01
C SER A 164 11.89 -14.55 7.43
N GLY A 165 13.21 -14.37 7.43
CA GLY A 165 14.17 -15.36 7.94
C GLY A 165 14.23 -16.67 7.14
N VAL A 166 13.85 -16.64 5.86
CA VAL A 166 13.92 -17.82 4.98
C VAL A 166 15.33 -17.94 4.40
N GLU A 167 16.19 -18.69 5.09
CA GLU A 167 17.33 -19.41 4.49
C GLU A 167 16.89 -20.78 3.97
#